data_AF-A0A173VMB9-F1
#
_entry.id   AF-A0A173VMB9-F1
#
_cell.length_a   1.000
_cell.length_b   1.000
_cell.length_c   1.000
_cell.angle_alpha   90.00
_cell.angle_beta   90.00
_cell.angle_gamma   90.00
#
_symmetry.space_group_name_H-M   'P 1'
#
loop_
_entity.id
_entity.type
_entity.pdbx_description
1 polymer ?
#
loop_
_entity_poly.entity_id
_entity_poly.type
_entity_poly.pdbx_seq_one_letter_code
_entity_poly.pdbx_strand_id
1 'polypeptide(L)'
;MINERIEIWKKEEYHYPAAHGFIPVMFSYIHEDEKKHPAMIIAPGGAYREVSPSEAHLPAMEFYGAGYNVFVLEYTINQLDEAPLKMQPLHDISRAIRMIRSRAEEFHIRPDRIAVCGFSAGAHLCGSLCVHNKDVEDPEEAYQNISNRPDVVILSYPVITSGKYAHRDSFVALFGKEPSEQELDYMSLENHVTKDTPPCFLWQTLTDQTVPVENSYLFAQACAQAGVPFAQHVFSEGIHGLSVATEEWLEQNIGQEEGKRYTQEQVQMLAEAIEAGETPFPKEKGEELLVKFGIGRKKPARWTEKQKEGIRKTLKEVQSWTQLAEVWMEKYLKVE
;
A
#
# COMPACT_ATOMS: atom_id res chain seq x y z
N MET A 1 -13.38 -15.35 7.45
CA MET A 1 -14.05 -14.05 7.26
C MET A 1 -13.30 -13.26 6.19
N ILE A 2 -13.89 -13.12 5.00
CA ILE A 2 -13.29 -12.38 3.89
C ILE A 2 -14.08 -11.10 3.64
N ASN A 3 -13.37 -10.01 3.42
CA ASN A 3 -13.84 -8.67 3.10
C ASN A 3 -14.69 -8.02 4.21
N GLU A 4 -14.37 -8.29 5.48
CA GLU A 4 -14.95 -7.53 6.59
C GLU A 4 -14.26 -6.16 6.70
N ARG A 5 -15.06 -5.10 6.71
CA ARG A 5 -14.58 -3.71 6.81
C ARG A 5 -14.35 -3.33 8.28
N ILE A 6 -13.13 -2.92 8.60
CA ILE A 6 -12.68 -2.57 9.95
C ILE A 6 -12.20 -1.11 9.92
N GLU A 7 -12.83 -0.23 10.68
CA GLU A 7 -12.38 1.17 10.81
C GLU A 7 -11.11 1.25 11.66
N ILE A 8 -10.11 2.02 11.20
CA ILE A 8 -8.81 2.15 11.87
C ILE A 8 -8.86 3.19 12.99
N TRP A 9 -9.73 4.18 12.83
CA TRP A 9 -9.89 5.29 13.76
C TRP A 9 -11.33 5.40 14.22
N LYS A 10 -11.54 5.90 15.44
CA LYS A 10 -12.86 6.42 15.80
C LYS A 10 -13.11 7.73 15.05
N LYS A 11 -14.37 8.03 14.74
CA LYS A 11 -14.74 9.22 13.95
C LYS A 11 -14.27 10.52 14.59
N GLU A 12 -14.26 10.58 15.91
CA GLU A 12 -13.80 11.70 16.72
C GLU A 12 -12.28 11.81 16.85
N GLU A 13 -11.52 10.77 16.48
CA GLU A 13 -10.04 10.78 16.50
C GLU A 13 -9.45 11.22 15.17
N TYR A 14 -10.10 10.84 14.06
CA TYR A 14 -9.58 11.05 12.71
C TYR A 14 -9.88 12.44 12.17
N HIS A 15 -8.81 13.16 11.84
CA HIS A 15 -8.89 14.52 11.32
C HIS A 15 -7.95 14.70 10.13
N TYR A 16 -8.50 14.56 8.93
CA TYR A 16 -7.87 15.01 7.70
C TYR A 16 -8.79 16.01 6.98
N PRO A 17 -8.33 17.24 6.65
CA PRO A 17 -9.21 18.30 6.14
C PRO A 17 -9.97 17.95 4.85
N ALA A 18 -9.39 17.10 4.01
CA ALA A 18 -9.97 16.65 2.73
C ALA A 18 -10.46 15.19 2.79
N ALA A 19 -10.90 14.74 3.96
CA ALA A 19 -11.45 13.40 4.14
C ALA A 19 -12.86 13.24 3.54
N HIS A 20 -13.66 14.33 3.51
CA HIS A 20 -15.05 14.28 3.03
C HIS A 20 -15.91 13.20 3.73
N GLY A 21 -15.66 12.99 5.02
CA GLY A 21 -16.35 11.97 5.84
C GLY A 21 -15.72 10.58 5.80
N PHE A 22 -14.68 10.37 4.99
CA PHE A 22 -13.89 9.14 4.99
C PHE A 22 -13.18 8.94 6.32
N ILE A 23 -13.06 7.67 6.72
CA ILE A 23 -12.18 7.21 7.78
C ILE A 23 -11.39 6.03 7.21
N PRO A 24 -10.06 5.99 7.38
CA PRO A 24 -9.23 4.87 6.95
C PRO A 24 -9.75 3.52 7.46
N VAL A 25 -9.72 2.51 6.59
CA VAL A 25 -10.25 1.17 6.88
C VAL A 25 -9.29 0.07 6.46
N MET A 26 -9.48 -1.11 7.06
CA MET A 26 -8.93 -2.36 6.57
C MET A 26 -10.04 -3.29 6.09
N PHE A 27 -9.77 -4.06 5.05
CA PHE A 27 -10.61 -5.19 4.64
C PHE A 27 -9.90 -6.50 4.99
N SER A 28 -10.51 -7.33 5.82
CA SER A 28 -9.89 -8.54 6.36
C SER A 28 -10.04 -9.77 5.45
N TYR A 29 -9.07 -10.67 5.49
CA TYR A 29 -9.05 -11.99 4.87
C TYR A 29 -8.51 -12.94 5.93
N ILE A 30 -9.39 -13.45 6.78
CA ILE A 30 -9.05 -14.23 7.97
C ILE A 30 -9.53 -15.66 7.78
N HIS A 31 -8.63 -16.64 8.01
CA HIS A 31 -8.97 -18.05 7.96
C HIS A 31 -9.99 -18.39 9.06
N GLU A 32 -10.99 -19.20 8.73
CA GLU A 32 -12.02 -19.67 9.68
C GLU A 32 -11.62 -20.99 10.31
N ASP A 33 -10.40 -21.04 10.84
CA ASP A 33 -9.90 -22.17 11.61
C ASP A 33 -9.30 -21.70 12.95
N GLU A 34 -8.98 -22.65 13.82
CA GLU A 34 -8.49 -22.37 15.18
C GLU A 34 -6.98 -22.07 15.23
N LYS A 35 -6.27 -22.06 14.08
CA LYS A 35 -4.81 -21.90 14.05
C LYS A 35 -4.43 -20.44 14.11
N LYS A 36 -3.33 -20.14 14.81
CA LYS A 36 -2.72 -18.81 14.76
C LYS A 36 -1.83 -18.66 13.53
N HIS A 37 -2.26 -17.82 12.60
CA HIS A 37 -1.56 -17.52 11.35
C HIS A 37 -0.62 -16.31 11.51
N PRO A 38 0.47 -16.21 10.74
CA PRO A 38 1.13 -14.92 10.51
C PRO A 38 0.15 -13.96 9.83
N ALA A 39 0.37 -12.66 10.01
CA ALA A 39 -0.46 -11.63 9.38
C ALA A 39 0.28 -10.88 8.27
N MET A 40 -0.46 -10.34 7.32
CA MET A 40 0.06 -9.43 6.31
C MET A 40 -0.86 -8.23 6.13
N ILE A 41 -0.32 -7.02 6.16
CA ILE A 41 -1.02 -5.83 5.67
C ILE A 41 -0.60 -5.56 4.23
N ILE A 42 -1.56 -5.49 3.31
CA ILE A 42 -1.35 -4.99 1.95
C ILE A 42 -1.64 -3.49 1.93
N ALA A 43 -0.68 -2.69 1.47
CA ALA A 43 -0.84 -1.26 1.19
C ALA A 43 -0.77 -1.03 -0.33
N PRO A 44 -1.92 -0.88 -1.01
CA PRO A 44 -1.95 -0.61 -2.44
C PRO A 44 -1.27 0.71 -2.80
N GLY A 45 -0.81 0.83 -4.05
CA GLY A 45 -0.29 2.07 -4.62
C GLY A 45 -1.40 3.01 -5.07
N GLY A 46 -1.00 4.01 -5.87
CA GLY A 46 -1.88 5.06 -6.36
C GLY A 46 -1.36 6.48 -6.14
N ALA A 47 -0.04 6.65 -6.03
CA ALA A 47 0.62 7.95 -5.86
C ALA A 47 0.12 8.78 -4.66
N TYR A 48 -0.41 8.13 -3.61
CA TYR A 48 -1.13 8.77 -2.50
C TYR A 48 -2.40 9.54 -2.93
N ARG A 49 -2.94 9.30 -4.12
CA ARG A 49 -4.14 9.94 -4.69
C ARG A 49 -5.31 8.98 -4.90
N GLU A 50 -5.05 7.69 -4.78
CA GLU A 50 -6.00 6.59 -4.87
C GLU A 50 -5.40 5.39 -4.13
N VAL A 51 -6.23 4.43 -3.76
CA VAL A 51 -5.80 3.11 -3.27
C VAL A 51 -6.16 2.10 -4.36
N SER A 52 -5.16 1.63 -5.10
CA SER A 52 -5.34 0.85 -6.33
C SER A 52 -6.05 -0.50 -6.05
N PRO A 53 -7.25 -0.74 -6.62
CA PRO A 53 -7.96 -2.01 -6.40
C PRO A 53 -7.23 -3.22 -6.98
N SER A 54 -6.40 -3.00 -8.02
CA SER A 54 -5.62 -4.07 -8.65
C SER A 54 -4.44 -4.56 -7.80
N GLU A 55 -4.05 -3.78 -6.79
CA GLU A 55 -2.97 -4.08 -5.84
C GLU A 55 -3.53 -4.43 -4.45
N ALA A 56 -4.83 -4.75 -4.40
CA ALA A 56 -5.58 -5.01 -3.18
C ALA A 56 -6.04 -6.47 -3.11
N HIS A 57 -7.16 -6.83 -3.76
CA HIS A 57 -7.78 -8.16 -3.61
C HIS A 57 -6.89 -9.29 -4.11
N LEU A 58 -6.31 -9.14 -5.31
CA LEU A 58 -5.46 -10.16 -5.92
C LEU A 58 -4.26 -10.54 -5.05
N PRO A 59 -3.38 -9.61 -4.63
CA PRO A 59 -2.29 -9.97 -3.72
C PRO A 59 -2.78 -10.46 -2.36
N ALA A 60 -3.92 -9.96 -1.86
CA ALA A 60 -4.49 -10.48 -0.61
C ALA A 60 -4.87 -11.97 -0.72
N MET A 61 -5.46 -12.38 -1.83
CA MET A 61 -5.80 -13.79 -2.09
C MET A 61 -4.57 -14.67 -2.27
N GLU A 62 -3.50 -14.19 -2.91
CA GLU A 62 -2.23 -14.92 -3.02
C GLU A 62 -1.67 -15.25 -1.62
N PHE A 63 -1.55 -14.24 -0.74
CA PHE A 63 -0.98 -14.48 0.59
C PHE A 63 -1.96 -15.16 1.55
N TYR A 64 -3.27 -14.95 1.39
CA TYR A 64 -4.28 -15.74 2.08
C TYR A 64 -4.16 -17.23 1.71
N GLY A 65 -4.00 -17.54 0.42
CA GLY A 65 -3.72 -18.91 -0.05
C GLY A 65 -2.42 -19.51 0.52
N ALA A 66 -1.42 -18.67 0.79
CA ALA A 66 -0.16 -19.04 1.43
C ALA A 66 -0.23 -19.20 2.96
N GLY A 67 -1.41 -19.06 3.55
CA GLY A 67 -1.68 -19.28 4.98
C GLY A 67 -1.47 -18.06 5.87
N TYR A 68 -1.59 -16.85 5.34
CA TYR A 68 -1.55 -15.60 6.11
C TYR A 68 -2.98 -15.08 6.35
N ASN A 69 -3.22 -14.51 7.53
CA ASN A 69 -4.39 -13.62 7.70
C ASN A 69 -4.03 -12.25 7.12
N VAL A 70 -4.76 -11.79 6.11
CA VAL A 70 -4.41 -10.59 5.33
C VAL A 70 -5.37 -9.44 5.63
N PHE A 71 -4.85 -8.21 5.64
CA PHE A 71 -5.63 -6.99 5.79
C PHE A 71 -5.24 -6.03 4.66
N VAL A 72 -6.20 -5.64 3.84
CA VAL A 72 -5.96 -4.62 2.81
C VAL A 72 -6.26 -3.25 3.40
N LEU A 73 -5.26 -2.39 3.44
CA LEU A 73 -5.33 -1.04 3.97
C LEU A 73 -5.83 -0.05 2.92
N GLU A 74 -6.97 0.58 3.19
CA GLU A 74 -7.39 1.81 2.53
C GLU A 74 -6.99 3.01 3.41
N TYR A 75 -5.79 3.55 3.13
CA TYR A 75 -5.21 4.67 3.86
C TYR A 75 -5.65 6.02 3.27
N THR A 76 -5.40 7.09 4.02
CA THR A 76 -5.74 8.46 3.61
C THR A 76 -5.01 8.86 2.32
N ILE A 77 -5.76 9.41 1.37
CA ILE A 77 -5.26 9.91 0.09
C ILE A 77 -5.60 11.39 -0.14
N ASN A 78 -4.91 12.01 -1.08
CA ASN A 78 -5.11 13.38 -1.52
C ASN A 78 -5.36 13.42 -3.03
N GLN A 79 -6.54 12.98 -3.44
CA GLN A 79 -6.90 12.79 -4.85
C GLN A 79 -6.65 14.07 -5.66
N LEU A 80 -7.27 15.18 -5.23
CA LEU A 80 -7.33 16.46 -5.97
C LEU A 80 -6.41 17.56 -5.42
N ASP A 81 -5.40 17.23 -4.63
CA ASP A 81 -4.47 18.20 -4.03
C ASP A 81 -5.13 19.26 -3.13
N GLU A 82 -6.21 18.90 -2.43
CA GLU A 82 -6.95 19.81 -1.55
C GLU A 82 -6.15 20.19 -0.31
N ALA A 83 -5.49 19.21 0.32
CA ALA A 83 -4.68 19.39 1.51
C ALA A 83 -3.49 18.42 1.49
N PRO A 84 -2.25 18.87 1.72
CA PRO A 84 -1.11 17.95 1.84
C PRO A 84 -1.34 16.90 2.94
N LEU A 85 -1.02 15.64 2.64
CA LEU A 85 -1.23 14.52 3.58
C LEU A 85 -0.33 14.57 4.80
N LYS A 86 0.88 15.13 4.64
CA LYS A 86 1.95 15.11 5.64
C LYS A 86 2.15 13.68 6.17
N MET A 87 2.02 13.48 7.48
CA MET A 87 2.24 12.20 8.16
C MET A 87 0.98 11.32 8.24
N GLN A 88 -0.19 11.80 7.79
CA GLN A 88 -1.46 11.09 8.03
C GLN A 88 -1.46 9.63 7.53
N PRO A 89 -1.00 9.30 6.30
CA PRO A 89 -0.95 7.91 5.86
C PRO A 89 -0.06 7.03 6.74
N LEU A 90 1.05 7.59 7.25
CA LEU A 90 1.96 6.89 8.16
C LEU A 90 1.29 6.60 9.51
N HIS A 91 0.49 7.54 10.01
CA HIS A 91 -0.33 7.31 11.21
C HIS A 91 -1.35 6.19 10.96
N ASP A 92 -1.99 6.15 9.79
CA ASP A 92 -3.00 5.12 9.45
C ASP A 92 -2.40 3.71 9.50
N ILE A 93 -1.26 3.48 8.82
CA ILE A 93 -0.62 2.14 8.81
C ILE A 93 -0.02 1.80 10.19
N SER A 94 0.49 2.78 10.93
CA SER A 94 0.97 2.59 12.30
C SER A 94 -0.16 2.10 13.22
N ARG A 95 -1.30 2.79 13.20
CA ARG A 95 -2.51 2.40 13.96
C ARG A 95 -3.03 1.04 13.53
N ALA A 96 -3.02 0.74 12.23
CA ALA A 96 -3.43 -0.57 11.70
C ALA A 96 -2.61 -1.73 12.28
N ILE A 97 -1.27 -1.63 12.31
CA ILE A 97 -0.42 -2.66 12.94
C ILE A 97 -0.71 -2.79 14.43
N ARG A 98 -0.83 -1.66 15.15
CA ARG A 98 -1.13 -1.66 16.59
C ARG A 98 -2.47 -2.33 16.89
N MET A 99 -3.49 -2.06 16.06
CA MET A 99 -4.80 -2.70 16.15
C MET A 99 -4.76 -4.20 15.87
N ILE A 100 -4.05 -4.64 14.84
CA ILE A 100 -3.91 -6.08 14.54
C ILE A 100 -3.20 -6.79 15.70
N ARG A 101 -2.16 -6.17 16.28
CA ARG A 101 -1.49 -6.72 17.47
C ARG A 101 -2.39 -6.77 18.69
N SER A 102 -3.15 -5.71 18.96
CA SER A 102 -4.05 -5.67 20.13
C SER A 102 -5.20 -6.69 20.01
N ARG A 103 -5.63 -7.00 18.78
CA ARG A 103 -6.72 -7.93 18.47
C ARG A 103 -6.21 -9.28 17.96
N ALA A 104 -4.95 -9.62 18.21
CA ALA A 104 -4.33 -10.82 17.63
C ALA A 104 -5.06 -12.12 18.04
N GLU A 105 -5.62 -12.19 19.25
CA GLU A 105 -6.43 -13.35 19.67
C GLU A 105 -7.72 -13.47 18.84
N GLU A 106 -8.45 -12.36 18.68
CA GLU A 106 -9.69 -12.29 17.92
C GLU A 106 -9.48 -12.64 16.44
N PHE A 107 -8.35 -12.21 15.88
CA PHE A 107 -8.02 -12.45 14.49
C PHE A 107 -7.26 -13.75 14.24
N HIS A 108 -7.04 -14.59 15.27
CA HIS A 108 -6.23 -15.81 15.16
C HIS A 108 -4.84 -15.54 14.54
N ILE A 109 -4.15 -14.51 15.05
CA ILE A 109 -2.85 -14.04 14.54
C ILE A 109 -1.75 -14.26 15.58
N ARG A 110 -0.53 -14.49 15.08
CA ARG A 110 0.71 -14.39 15.85
C ARG A 110 1.17 -12.91 15.88
N PRO A 111 1.10 -12.20 17.02
CA PRO A 111 1.33 -10.74 17.07
C PRO A 111 2.78 -10.31 16.79
N ASP A 112 3.72 -11.26 16.83
CA ASP A 112 5.15 -11.11 16.54
C ASP A 112 5.54 -11.60 15.13
N ARG A 113 4.54 -11.79 14.25
CA ARG A 113 4.70 -12.32 12.89
C ARG A 113 3.81 -11.55 11.91
N ILE A 114 4.00 -10.23 11.83
CA ILE A 114 3.23 -9.33 10.98
C ILE A 114 4.11 -8.77 9.86
N ALA A 115 3.81 -9.14 8.62
CA ALA A 115 4.40 -8.54 7.43
C ALA A 115 3.61 -7.30 6.98
N VAL A 116 4.28 -6.39 6.30
CA VAL A 116 3.63 -5.39 5.45
C VAL A 116 4.12 -5.55 4.02
N CYS A 117 3.22 -5.43 3.04
CA CYS A 117 3.52 -5.50 1.63
C CYS A 117 2.91 -4.30 0.93
N GLY A 118 3.76 -3.42 0.42
CA GLY A 118 3.33 -2.22 -0.27
C GLY A 118 3.65 -2.24 -1.75
N PHE A 119 2.85 -1.53 -2.53
CA PHE A 119 3.00 -1.36 -3.97
C PHE A 119 3.21 0.12 -4.33
N SER A 120 4.24 0.47 -5.11
CA SER A 120 4.48 1.86 -5.55
C SER A 120 4.50 2.86 -4.38
N ALA A 121 3.53 3.79 -4.32
CA ALA A 121 3.35 4.71 -3.18
C ALA A 121 2.94 4.00 -1.87
N GLY A 122 2.20 2.89 -1.94
CA GLY A 122 1.96 2.03 -0.78
C GLY A 122 3.24 1.32 -0.31
N ALA A 123 4.19 1.06 -1.21
CA ALA A 123 5.52 0.58 -0.82
C ALA A 123 6.33 1.68 -0.13
N HIS A 124 6.22 2.94 -0.59
CA HIS A 124 6.77 4.07 0.14
C HIS A 124 6.15 4.17 1.54
N LEU A 125 4.85 3.96 1.70
CA LEU A 125 4.19 3.96 3.00
C LEU A 125 4.70 2.84 3.93
N CYS A 126 4.78 1.61 3.43
CA CYS A 126 5.35 0.48 4.17
C CYS A 126 6.82 0.69 4.53
N GLY A 127 7.61 1.23 3.59
CA GLY A 127 9.00 1.61 3.81
C GLY A 127 9.14 2.74 4.82
N SER A 128 8.25 3.73 4.79
CA SER A 128 8.22 4.83 5.76
C SER A 128 8.01 4.30 7.17
N LEU A 129 7.04 3.39 7.37
CA LEU A 129 6.85 2.74 8.66
C LEU A 129 8.08 1.91 9.07
N CYS A 130 8.70 1.23 8.11
CA CYS A 130 9.91 0.44 8.33
C CYS A 130 11.04 1.27 8.97
N VAL A 131 11.30 2.47 8.47
CA VAL A 131 12.42 3.32 8.95
C VAL A 131 12.02 4.35 10.02
N HIS A 132 10.76 4.78 10.06
CA HIS A 132 10.25 5.82 10.98
C HIS A 132 9.32 5.30 12.08
N ASN A 133 9.16 3.98 12.27
CA ASN A 133 8.23 3.43 13.27
C ASN A 133 8.35 4.06 14.67
N LYS A 134 9.57 4.39 15.10
CA LYS A 134 9.84 4.98 16.43
C LYS A 134 9.41 6.44 16.55
N ASP A 135 9.23 7.13 15.43
CA ASP A 135 8.86 8.55 15.39
C ASP A 135 7.33 8.73 15.44
N VAL A 136 6.57 7.63 15.33
CA VAL A 136 5.11 7.65 15.23
C VAL A 136 4.46 7.21 16.54
N GLU A 137 3.94 8.20 17.26
CA GLU A 137 3.11 8.00 18.44
C GLU A 137 1.63 7.85 18.06
N ASP A 138 0.91 7.15 18.94
CA ASP A 138 -0.53 6.95 18.78
C ASP A 138 -1.29 7.77 19.84
N PRO A 139 -2.33 8.55 19.45
CA PRO A 139 -3.04 9.40 20.41
C PRO A 139 -3.89 8.61 21.42
N GLU A 140 -4.25 7.36 21.11
CA GLU A 140 -5.06 6.53 22.00
C GLU A 140 -4.18 5.71 22.95
N GLU A 141 -4.40 5.84 24.25
CA GLU A 141 -3.60 5.18 25.30
C GLU A 141 -3.51 3.65 25.11
N ALA A 142 -4.58 3.03 24.61
CA ALA A 142 -4.65 1.60 24.34
C ALA A 142 -3.60 1.12 23.32
N TYR A 143 -3.11 2.01 22.44
CA TYR A 143 -2.14 1.67 21.39
C TYR A 143 -0.73 2.17 21.69
N GLN A 144 -0.54 3.12 22.61
CA GLN A 144 0.76 3.75 22.88
C GLN A 144 1.88 2.73 23.21
N ASN A 145 1.56 1.70 23.99
CA ASN A 145 2.52 0.66 24.40
C ASN A 145 2.62 -0.55 23.45
N ILE A 146 1.93 -0.51 22.31
CA ILE A 146 1.94 -1.59 21.32
C ILE A 146 2.88 -1.21 20.19
N SER A 147 3.87 -2.05 19.88
CA SER A 147 4.78 -1.77 18.75
C SER A 147 4.01 -1.61 17.43
N ASN A 148 4.40 -0.64 16.60
CA ASN A 148 3.99 -0.50 15.20
C ASN A 148 5.07 -0.99 14.22
N ARG A 149 6.21 -1.50 14.71
CA ARG A 149 7.28 -2.01 13.84
C ARG A 149 6.84 -3.32 13.17
N PRO A 150 6.81 -3.44 11.83
CA PRO A 150 6.54 -4.72 11.18
C PRO A 150 7.68 -5.72 11.39
N ASP A 151 7.39 -7.00 11.25
CA ASP A 151 8.36 -8.08 11.41
C ASP A 151 9.09 -8.39 10.08
N VAL A 152 8.42 -8.14 8.95
CA VAL A 152 8.96 -8.22 7.59
C VAL A 152 8.34 -7.14 6.71
N VAL A 153 9.08 -6.63 5.73
CA VAL A 153 8.59 -5.63 4.76
C VAL A 153 8.79 -6.13 3.33
N ILE A 154 7.74 -6.12 2.51
CA ILE A 154 7.79 -6.34 1.06
C ILE A 154 7.56 -4.99 0.36
N LEU A 155 8.50 -4.62 -0.51
CA LEU A 155 8.48 -3.39 -1.30
C LEU A 155 8.41 -3.74 -2.79
N SER A 156 7.22 -3.57 -3.36
CA SER A 156 6.93 -3.89 -4.76
C SER A 156 7.00 -2.62 -5.61
N TYR A 157 7.96 -2.58 -6.56
CA TYR A 157 8.27 -1.44 -7.44
C TYR A 157 8.18 -0.08 -6.71
N PRO A 158 8.95 0.09 -5.62
CA PRO A 158 8.68 1.11 -4.62
C PRO A 158 9.07 2.50 -5.07
N VAL A 159 8.28 3.49 -4.66
CA VAL A 159 8.79 4.86 -4.48
C VAL A 159 9.64 4.88 -3.21
N ILE A 160 10.84 5.46 -3.26
CA ILE A 160 11.81 5.48 -2.15
C ILE A 160 12.40 6.88 -1.94
N THR A 161 12.98 7.45 -3.00
CA THR A 161 13.80 8.66 -2.89
C THR A 161 13.01 9.90 -3.31
N SER A 162 13.25 11.02 -2.64
CA SER A 162 12.81 12.34 -3.10
C SER A 162 13.82 13.01 -4.04
N GLY A 163 14.96 12.36 -4.29
CA GLY A 163 16.07 12.88 -5.10
C GLY A 163 15.83 12.80 -6.61
N LYS A 164 16.89 12.53 -7.38
CA LYS A 164 16.87 12.49 -8.85
C LYS A 164 15.82 11.52 -9.43
N TYR A 165 15.58 10.40 -8.74
CA TYR A 165 14.74 9.30 -9.23
C TYR A 165 13.32 9.30 -8.64
N ALA A 166 12.90 10.42 -8.03
CA ALA A 166 11.62 10.46 -7.35
C ALA A 166 10.44 10.36 -8.30
N HIS A 167 9.39 9.69 -7.83
CA HIS A 167 8.05 9.88 -8.34
C HIS A 167 7.45 11.17 -7.76
N ARG A 168 7.65 12.29 -8.45
CA ARG A 168 7.31 13.65 -7.95
C ARG A 168 5.88 13.79 -7.47
N ASP A 169 4.92 13.20 -8.18
CA ASP A 169 3.49 13.33 -7.84
C ASP A 169 3.15 12.75 -6.47
N SER A 170 3.87 11.71 -6.02
CA SER A 170 3.71 11.16 -4.66
C SER A 170 4.13 12.18 -3.60
N PHE A 171 5.24 12.88 -3.82
CA PHE A 171 5.72 13.92 -2.90
C PHE A 171 4.84 15.17 -2.93
N VAL A 172 4.26 15.50 -4.08
CA VAL A 172 3.26 16.58 -4.18
C VAL A 172 2.01 16.24 -3.38
N ALA A 173 1.50 15.00 -3.46
CA ALA A 173 0.36 14.58 -2.66
C ALA A 173 0.66 14.64 -1.15
N LEU A 174 1.89 14.27 -0.75
CA LEU A 174 2.34 14.33 0.64
C LEU A 174 2.50 15.76 1.16
N PHE A 175 3.16 16.65 0.42
CA PHE A 175 3.66 17.91 0.97
C PHE A 175 3.23 19.17 0.23
N GLY A 176 2.60 19.03 -0.94
CA GLY A 176 2.28 20.13 -1.85
C GLY A 176 3.41 20.41 -2.84
N LYS A 177 3.29 21.51 -3.59
CA LYS A 177 4.22 21.86 -4.68
C LYS A 177 5.57 22.39 -4.21
N GLU A 178 5.63 22.88 -2.97
CA GLU A 178 6.82 23.51 -2.38
C GLU A 178 7.17 22.82 -1.05
N PRO A 179 7.56 21.54 -1.08
CA PRO A 179 8.02 20.85 0.12
C PRO A 179 9.34 21.45 0.60
N SER A 180 9.52 21.51 1.91
CA SER A 180 10.80 21.87 2.52
C SER A 180 11.85 20.77 2.29
N GLU A 181 13.14 21.13 2.33
CA GLU A 181 14.24 20.16 2.25
C GLU A 181 14.16 19.11 3.37
N GLN A 182 13.71 19.51 4.56
CA GLN A 182 13.53 18.59 5.69
C GLN A 182 12.43 17.56 5.44
N GLU A 183 11.29 17.96 4.86
CA GLU A 183 10.21 17.03 4.50
C GLU A 183 10.66 16.03 3.42
N LEU A 184 11.40 16.52 2.42
CA LEU A 184 11.95 15.70 1.35
C LEU A 184 13.00 14.71 1.85
N ASP A 185 13.92 15.15 2.71
CA ASP A 185 14.93 14.28 3.32
C ASP A 185 14.28 13.25 4.24
N TYR A 186 13.31 13.67 5.07
CA TYR A 186 12.58 12.75 5.95
C TYR A 186 11.88 11.64 5.15
N MET A 187 11.26 11.97 4.00
CA MET A 187 10.62 10.97 3.13
C MET A 187 11.54 10.41 2.03
N SER A 188 12.86 10.60 2.13
CA SER A 188 13.84 9.84 1.33
C SER A 188 14.32 8.64 2.12
N LEU A 189 13.60 7.53 1.97
CA LEU A 189 13.67 6.41 2.91
C LEU A 189 15.04 5.74 2.96
N GLU A 190 15.82 5.80 1.88
CA GLU A 190 17.19 5.29 1.82
C GLU A 190 18.13 5.97 2.83
N ASN A 191 17.84 7.22 3.22
CA ASN A 191 18.66 7.97 4.18
C ASN A 191 18.44 7.53 5.64
N HIS A 192 17.36 6.80 5.91
CA HIS A 192 16.91 6.47 7.27
C HIS A 192 17.00 4.98 7.60
N VAL A 193 17.56 4.17 6.71
CA VAL A 193 17.79 2.74 6.98
C VAL A 193 18.84 2.59 8.08
N THR A 194 18.50 1.82 9.11
CA THR A 194 19.41 1.51 10.23
C THR A 194 19.43 0.01 10.49
N LYS A 195 20.31 -0.45 11.38
CA LYS A 195 20.34 -1.87 11.80
C LYS A 195 19.02 -2.36 12.42
N ASP A 196 18.16 -1.45 12.88
CA ASP A 196 16.88 -1.78 13.51
C ASP A 196 15.74 -1.96 12.48
N THR A 197 15.99 -1.55 11.23
CA THR A 197 15.08 -1.74 10.10
C THR A 197 14.77 -3.24 9.94
N PRO A 198 13.47 -3.63 9.86
CA PRO A 198 13.05 -5.01 9.58
C PRO A 198 13.69 -5.62 8.33
N PRO A 199 13.77 -6.96 8.24
CA PRO A 199 14.13 -7.63 6.99
C PRO A 199 13.25 -7.20 5.82
N CYS A 200 13.87 -6.94 4.67
CA CYS A 200 13.20 -6.39 3.49
C CYS A 200 13.27 -7.32 2.27
N PHE A 201 12.13 -7.52 1.59
CA PHE A 201 12.09 -8.11 0.25
C PHE A 201 11.72 -7.02 -0.75
N LEU A 202 12.54 -6.84 -1.78
CA LEU A 202 12.29 -5.86 -2.84
C LEU A 202 12.13 -6.57 -4.17
N TRP A 203 11.18 -6.11 -4.99
CA TRP A 203 11.16 -6.49 -6.39
C TRP A 203 10.71 -5.34 -7.29
N GLN A 204 11.20 -5.31 -8.52
CA GLN A 204 10.81 -4.32 -9.53
C GLN A 204 11.16 -4.84 -10.93
N THR A 205 10.68 -4.16 -11.97
CA THR A 205 11.10 -4.43 -13.36
C THR A 205 12.15 -3.41 -13.80
N LEU A 206 13.12 -3.83 -14.60
CA LEU A 206 14.17 -2.96 -15.14
C LEU A 206 13.59 -1.84 -16.03
N THR A 207 12.51 -2.14 -16.74
CA THR A 207 11.87 -1.23 -17.71
C THR A 207 10.74 -0.38 -17.13
N ASP A 208 10.67 -0.24 -15.80
CA ASP A 208 9.70 0.63 -15.14
C ASP A 208 9.92 2.10 -15.56
N GLN A 209 8.94 2.68 -16.24
CA GLN A 209 8.99 4.06 -16.76
C GLN A 209 8.34 5.07 -15.83
N THR A 210 7.65 4.62 -14.77
CA THR A 210 6.93 5.50 -13.85
C THR A 210 7.77 5.76 -12.60
N VAL A 211 8.30 4.69 -12.01
CA VAL A 211 9.19 4.76 -10.86
C VAL A 211 10.51 4.13 -11.27
N PRO A 212 11.59 4.92 -11.47
CA PRO A 212 12.86 4.36 -11.90
C PRO A 212 13.35 3.27 -10.96
N VAL A 213 13.89 2.18 -11.53
CA VAL A 213 14.40 1.01 -10.78
C VAL A 213 15.47 1.38 -9.75
N GLU A 214 16.12 2.53 -9.91
CA GLU A 214 17.05 3.09 -8.95
C GLU A 214 16.47 3.28 -7.55
N ASN A 215 15.14 3.46 -7.40
CA ASN A 215 14.51 3.48 -6.08
C ASN A 215 14.78 2.16 -5.32
N SER A 216 14.59 1.02 -5.98
CA SER A 216 14.91 -0.29 -5.41
C SER A 216 16.39 -0.45 -5.13
N TYR A 217 17.28 0.00 -6.03
CA TYR A 217 18.72 -0.10 -5.83
C TYR A 217 19.22 0.74 -4.64
N LEU A 218 18.72 1.97 -4.49
CA LEU A 218 19.09 2.85 -3.38
C LEU A 218 18.72 2.23 -2.03
N PHE A 219 17.50 1.72 -1.89
CA PHE A 219 17.07 1.11 -0.64
C PHE A 219 17.81 -0.19 -0.33
N ALA A 220 18.02 -1.05 -1.33
CA ALA A 220 18.79 -2.28 -1.16
C ALA A 220 20.26 -1.99 -0.76
N GLN A 221 20.87 -0.95 -1.35
CA GLN A 221 22.21 -0.52 -0.97
C GLN A 221 22.25 -0.01 0.47
N ALA A 222 21.26 0.77 0.90
CA ALA A 222 21.14 1.25 2.28
C ALA A 222 20.96 0.08 3.27
N CYS A 223 20.13 -0.92 2.95
CA CYS A 223 20.00 -2.16 3.72
C CYS A 223 21.35 -2.90 3.85
N ALA A 224 22.08 -3.06 2.74
CA ALA A 224 23.39 -3.70 2.74
C ALA A 224 24.39 -2.97 3.64
N GLN A 225 24.43 -1.63 3.58
CA GLN A 225 25.33 -0.81 4.40
C GLN A 225 24.99 -0.87 5.89
N ALA A 226 23.70 -0.94 6.23
CA ALA A 226 23.23 -1.03 7.61
C ALA A 226 23.27 -2.46 8.19
N GLY A 227 23.57 -3.48 7.37
CA GLY A 227 23.57 -4.89 7.77
C GLY A 227 22.17 -5.49 7.93
N VAL A 228 21.15 -4.89 7.30
CA VAL A 228 19.76 -5.36 7.32
C VAL A 228 19.62 -6.54 6.36
N PRO A 229 19.10 -7.70 6.79
CA PRO A 229 18.84 -8.81 5.89
C PRO A 229 17.83 -8.42 4.80
N PHE A 230 18.17 -8.62 3.53
CA PHE A 230 17.26 -8.34 2.42
C PHE A 230 17.36 -9.38 1.29
N ALA A 231 16.35 -9.38 0.42
CA ALA A 231 16.45 -9.92 -0.94
C ALA A 231 15.96 -8.87 -1.94
N GLN A 232 16.57 -8.87 -3.11
CA GLN A 232 16.19 -7.98 -4.20
C GLN A 232 16.07 -8.78 -5.51
N HIS A 233 14.95 -8.61 -6.20
CA HIS A 233 14.68 -9.23 -7.49
C HIS A 233 14.33 -8.15 -8.52
N VAL A 234 15.22 -7.92 -9.49
CA VAL A 234 14.93 -7.06 -10.64
C VAL A 234 14.67 -7.92 -11.85
N PHE A 235 13.44 -7.88 -12.35
CA PHE A 235 13.00 -8.62 -13.53
C PHE A 235 13.33 -7.89 -14.82
N SER A 236 13.54 -8.64 -15.89
CA SER A 236 14.13 -8.15 -17.14
C SER A 236 13.27 -7.07 -17.81
N GLU A 237 11.95 -7.25 -17.82
CA GLU A 237 11.00 -6.36 -18.49
C GLU A 237 9.66 -6.33 -17.76
N GLY A 238 8.88 -5.28 -18.01
CA GLY A 238 7.53 -5.08 -17.49
C GLY A 238 7.23 -3.61 -17.17
N ILE A 239 5.96 -3.24 -17.30
CA ILE A 239 5.48 -1.88 -16.96
C ILE A 239 5.40 -1.68 -15.44
N HIS A 240 5.16 -0.44 -15.00
CA HIS A 240 4.85 -0.15 -13.60
C HIS A 240 3.50 -0.75 -13.17
N GLY A 241 3.38 -1.12 -11.89
CA GLY A 241 2.08 -1.47 -11.29
C GLY A 241 1.54 -2.82 -11.76
N LEU A 242 2.41 -3.82 -11.94
CA LEU A 242 2.04 -5.17 -12.39
C LEU A 242 1.31 -6.00 -11.33
N SER A 243 1.21 -5.53 -10.07
CA SER A 243 0.61 -6.29 -8.97
C SER A 243 1.16 -7.73 -8.89
N VAL A 244 0.30 -8.74 -8.89
CA VAL A 244 0.63 -10.18 -8.95
C VAL A 244 1.07 -10.67 -10.34
N ALA A 245 0.97 -9.82 -11.36
CA ALA A 245 1.38 -10.09 -12.75
C ALA A 245 0.73 -11.35 -13.37
N THR A 246 -0.51 -11.63 -13.03
CA THR A 246 -1.28 -12.76 -13.58
C THR A 246 -2.14 -12.34 -14.77
N GLU A 247 -2.65 -13.32 -15.51
CA GLU A 247 -3.64 -13.09 -16.57
C GLU A 247 -4.93 -12.45 -16.02
N GLU A 248 -5.35 -12.85 -14.82
CA GLU A 248 -6.51 -12.28 -14.12
C GLU A 248 -6.33 -10.78 -13.83
N TRP A 249 -5.14 -10.38 -13.39
CA TRP A 249 -4.78 -8.97 -13.24
C TRP A 249 -4.83 -8.22 -14.58
N LEU A 250 -4.26 -8.80 -15.65
CA LEU A 250 -4.22 -8.16 -16.97
C LEU A 250 -5.61 -7.93 -17.55
N GLU A 251 -6.53 -8.88 -17.35
CA GLU A 251 -7.92 -8.77 -17.78
C GLU A 251 -8.77 -7.90 -16.84
N GLN A 252 -8.19 -7.39 -15.74
CA GLN A 252 -8.85 -6.55 -14.73
C GLN A 252 -10.03 -7.25 -14.05
N ASN A 253 -9.95 -8.57 -13.89
CA ASN A 253 -10.92 -9.39 -13.15
C ASN A 253 -10.60 -9.36 -11.65
N ILE A 254 -10.62 -8.18 -11.05
CA ILE A 254 -10.05 -7.90 -9.72
C ILE A 254 -11.00 -8.20 -8.54
N GLY A 255 -11.86 -9.22 -8.64
CA GLY A 255 -12.78 -9.61 -7.57
C GLY A 255 -13.81 -8.55 -7.18
N GLN A 256 -14.04 -7.55 -8.04
CA GLN A 256 -15.07 -6.53 -7.81
C GLN A 256 -16.44 -7.13 -8.11
N GLU A 257 -17.18 -7.51 -7.08
CA GLU A 257 -18.63 -7.55 -7.20
C GLU A 257 -19.13 -6.15 -7.60
N GLU A 258 -19.95 -6.10 -8.64
CA GLU A 258 -20.50 -4.87 -9.20
C GLU A 258 -21.19 -4.05 -8.08
N GLY A 259 -20.66 -2.85 -7.79
CA GLY A 259 -21.20 -1.95 -6.76
C GLY A 259 -20.55 -1.99 -5.37
N LYS A 260 -19.54 -2.83 -5.11
CA LYS A 260 -18.79 -2.80 -3.83
C LYS A 260 -17.63 -1.79 -3.85
N ARG A 261 -17.53 -1.00 -2.77
CA ARG A 261 -16.63 0.15 -2.56
C ARG A 261 -15.16 -0.19 -2.25
N TYR A 262 -14.73 -1.38 -2.63
CA TYR A 262 -13.47 -1.93 -2.15
C TYR A 262 -12.28 -1.05 -2.56
N THR A 263 -11.57 -0.47 -1.58
CA THR A 263 -10.43 0.45 -1.74
C THR A 263 -10.74 1.77 -2.47
N GLN A 264 -12.00 2.21 -2.50
CA GLN A 264 -12.44 3.40 -3.24
C GLN A 264 -13.40 4.30 -2.45
N GLU A 265 -13.53 4.08 -1.14
CA GLU A 265 -14.45 4.83 -0.27
C GLU A 265 -14.12 6.33 -0.25
N GLN A 266 -12.85 6.72 -0.06
CA GLN A 266 -12.50 8.15 -0.02
C GLN A 266 -12.73 8.84 -1.37
N VAL A 267 -12.44 8.14 -2.48
CA VAL A 267 -12.68 8.67 -3.83
C VAL A 267 -14.17 8.86 -4.09
N GLN A 268 -15.00 7.89 -3.69
CA GLN A 268 -16.44 7.98 -3.80
C GLN A 268 -16.98 9.15 -2.98
N MET A 269 -16.60 9.26 -1.71
CA MET A 269 -17.08 10.31 -0.81
C MET A 269 -16.69 11.70 -1.31
N LEU A 270 -15.47 11.86 -1.85
CA LEU A 270 -15.06 13.09 -2.53
C LEU A 270 -15.96 13.41 -3.73
N ALA A 271 -16.22 12.42 -4.59
CA ALA A 271 -17.07 12.63 -5.77
C ALA A 271 -18.50 13.04 -5.38
N GLU A 272 -19.08 12.39 -4.37
CA GLU A 272 -20.40 12.71 -3.83
C GLU A 272 -20.44 14.14 -3.23
N ALA A 273 -19.40 14.54 -2.47
CA ALA A 273 -19.27 15.88 -1.94
C ALA A 273 -19.16 16.95 -3.06
N ILE A 274 -18.45 16.65 -4.15
CA ILE A 274 -18.38 17.51 -5.34
C ILE A 274 -19.76 17.66 -5.99
N GLU A 275 -20.48 16.56 -6.22
CA GLU A 275 -21.83 16.59 -6.82
C GLU A 275 -22.83 17.35 -5.95
N ALA A 276 -22.70 17.25 -4.62
CA ALA A 276 -23.49 17.99 -3.64
C ALA A 276 -23.15 19.49 -3.57
N GLY A 277 -22.00 19.92 -4.11
CA GLY A 277 -21.53 21.31 -4.06
C GLY A 277 -20.91 21.69 -2.71
N GLU A 278 -20.40 20.70 -1.97
CA GLU A 278 -19.74 20.87 -0.67
C GLU A 278 -18.24 21.19 -0.80
N THR A 279 -17.71 21.13 -2.02
CA THR A 279 -16.31 21.41 -2.35
C THR A 279 -16.22 22.58 -3.35
N PRO A 280 -15.04 23.21 -3.52
CA PRO A 280 -14.86 24.27 -4.51
C PRO A 280 -14.73 23.75 -5.95
N PHE A 281 -14.73 22.44 -6.19
CA PHE A 281 -14.55 21.88 -7.53
C PHE A 281 -15.84 21.97 -8.36
N PRO A 282 -15.72 22.11 -9.69
CA PRO A 282 -16.86 21.97 -10.60
C PRO A 282 -17.51 20.60 -10.47
N LYS A 283 -18.85 20.54 -10.59
CA LYS A 283 -19.61 19.27 -10.45
C LYS A 283 -19.17 18.20 -11.44
N GLU A 284 -18.74 18.62 -12.62
CA GLU A 284 -18.20 17.75 -13.67
C GLU A 284 -17.01 16.93 -13.17
N LYS A 285 -16.23 17.46 -12.21
CA LYS A 285 -15.10 16.76 -11.61
C LYS A 285 -15.53 15.53 -10.81
N GLY A 286 -16.68 15.59 -10.13
CA GLY A 286 -17.25 14.45 -9.41
C GLY A 286 -17.59 13.31 -10.36
N GLU A 287 -18.32 13.60 -11.44
CA GLU A 287 -18.66 12.62 -12.47
C GLU A 287 -17.40 12.05 -13.17
N GLU A 288 -16.40 12.88 -13.45
CA GLU A 288 -15.11 12.42 -13.99
C GLU A 288 -14.44 11.37 -13.08
N LEU A 289 -14.45 11.59 -11.76
CA LEU A 289 -13.90 10.64 -10.79
C LEU A 289 -14.71 9.32 -10.81
N LEU A 290 -16.04 9.40 -10.73
CA LEU A 290 -16.90 8.21 -10.75
C LEU A 290 -16.67 7.37 -12.01
N VAL A 291 -16.55 7.99 -13.18
CA VAL A 291 -16.24 7.31 -14.45
C VAL A 291 -14.83 6.74 -14.46
N LYS A 292 -13.82 7.52 -14.05
CA LYS A 292 -12.41 7.07 -14.02
C LYS A 292 -12.26 5.78 -13.21
N PHE A 293 -12.93 5.71 -12.06
CA PHE A 293 -12.80 4.59 -11.13
C PHE A 293 -13.86 3.51 -11.31
N GLY A 294 -14.89 3.75 -12.11
CA GLY A 294 -15.98 2.79 -12.33
C GLY A 294 -16.96 2.70 -11.15
N ILE A 295 -17.07 3.75 -10.35
CA ILE A 295 -17.92 3.79 -9.15
C ILE A 295 -19.35 4.09 -9.59
N GLY A 296 -20.18 3.05 -9.66
CA GLY A 296 -21.56 3.17 -10.19
C GLY A 296 -21.61 3.63 -11.65
N ARG A 297 -20.50 3.54 -12.38
CA ARG A 297 -20.32 3.92 -13.79
C ARG A 297 -19.50 2.86 -14.51
N LYS A 298 -19.65 2.76 -15.83
CA LYS A 298 -18.82 1.87 -16.63
C LYS A 298 -17.39 2.40 -16.71
N LYS A 299 -16.44 1.67 -16.14
CA LYS A 299 -15.01 1.99 -16.22
C LYS A 299 -14.49 1.84 -17.67
N PRO A 300 -13.72 2.80 -18.19
CA PRO A 300 -13.01 2.63 -19.45
C PRO A 300 -12.02 1.46 -19.39
N ALA A 301 -11.81 0.77 -20.52
CA ALA A 301 -10.77 -0.25 -20.61
C ALA A 301 -9.39 0.39 -20.36
N ARG A 302 -8.62 -0.19 -19.45
CA ARG A 302 -7.28 0.31 -19.09
C ARG A 302 -6.28 0.15 -20.25
N TRP A 303 -6.41 -0.92 -21.02
CA TRP A 303 -5.51 -1.26 -22.11
C TRP A 303 -6.27 -1.72 -23.35
N THR A 304 -5.71 -1.40 -24.52
CA THR A 304 -6.09 -2.01 -25.79
C THR A 304 -5.59 -3.45 -25.88
N GLU A 305 -6.19 -4.27 -26.73
CA GLU A 305 -5.75 -5.67 -26.93
C GLU A 305 -4.28 -5.79 -27.36
N LYS A 306 -3.79 -4.85 -28.19
CA LYS A 306 -2.37 -4.80 -28.58
C LYS A 306 -1.45 -4.52 -27.38
N GLN A 307 -1.87 -3.64 -26.48
CA GLN A 307 -1.11 -3.37 -25.24
C GLN A 307 -1.12 -4.60 -24.33
N LYS A 308 -2.26 -5.28 -24.19
CA LYS A 308 -2.35 -6.54 -23.44
C LYS A 308 -1.40 -7.60 -23.99
N GLU A 309 -1.35 -7.79 -25.31
CA GLU A 309 -0.40 -8.74 -25.93
C GLU A 309 1.06 -8.43 -25.58
N GLY A 310 1.44 -7.16 -25.54
CA GLY A 310 2.75 -6.72 -25.10
C GLY A 310 3.02 -7.05 -23.63
N ILE A 311 2.10 -6.68 -22.74
CA ILE A 311 2.23 -6.91 -21.30
C ILE A 311 2.26 -8.41 -20.97
N ARG A 312 1.45 -9.22 -21.66
CA ARG A 312 1.35 -10.67 -21.47
C ARG A 312 2.71 -11.37 -21.59
N LYS A 313 3.62 -10.82 -22.41
CA LYS A 313 4.98 -11.37 -22.61
C LYS A 313 5.86 -11.26 -21.36
N THR A 314 5.59 -10.30 -20.47
CA THR A 314 6.39 -10.07 -19.25
C THR A 314 5.83 -10.82 -18.03
N LEU A 315 4.55 -11.19 -18.05
CA LEU A 315 3.84 -11.77 -16.91
C LEU A 315 4.52 -13.03 -16.35
N LYS A 316 4.96 -13.93 -17.24
CA LYS A 316 5.51 -15.24 -16.81
C LYS A 316 6.73 -15.12 -15.90
N GLU A 317 7.62 -14.18 -16.19
CA GLU A 317 8.80 -13.93 -15.36
C GLU A 317 8.38 -13.24 -14.06
N VAL A 318 7.64 -12.14 -14.17
CA VAL A 318 7.31 -11.27 -13.05
C VAL A 318 6.43 -11.98 -12.02
N GLN A 319 5.43 -12.77 -12.42
CA GLN A 319 4.50 -13.45 -11.50
C GLN A 319 5.20 -14.38 -10.48
N SER A 320 6.46 -14.76 -10.73
CA SER A 320 7.24 -15.57 -9.79
C SER A 320 7.58 -14.85 -8.48
N TRP A 321 7.43 -13.53 -8.42
CA TRP A 321 7.81 -12.72 -7.26
C TRP A 321 7.08 -13.14 -5.98
N THR A 322 5.80 -13.54 -6.05
CA THR A 322 5.02 -13.94 -4.87
C THR A 322 5.59 -15.19 -4.23
N GLN A 323 5.94 -16.19 -5.04
CA GLN A 323 6.59 -17.42 -4.60
C GLN A 323 7.99 -17.14 -4.03
N LEU A 324 8.77 -16.28 -4.68
CA LEU A 324 10.09 -15.88 -4.18
C LEU A 324 9.99 -15.18 -2.82
N ALA A 325 9.00 -14.29 -2.66
CA ALA A 325 8.72 -13.62 -1.41
C ALA A 325 8.30 -14.60 -0.32
N GLU A 326 7.38 -15.53 -0.63
CA GLU A 326 6.94 -16.55 0.33
C GLU A 326 8.11 -17.37 0.87
N VAL A 327 8.90 -17.98 -0.02
CA VAL A 327 10.07 -18.80 0.34
C VAL A 327 11.06 -17.98 1.17
N TRP A 328 11.29 -16.72 0.79
CA TRP A 328 12.18 -15.84 1.54
C TRP A 328 11.63 -15.45 2.91
N MET A 329 10.31 -15.37 3.10
CA MET A 329 9.68 -15.01 4.37
C MET A 329 9.65 -16.16 5.38
N GLU A 330 9.72 -17.42 4.96
CA GLU A 330 9.62 -18.58 5.87
C GLU A 330 10.61 -18.52 7.03
N LYS A 331 11.85 -18.08 6.77
CA LYS A 331 12.92 -17.92 7.78
C LYS A 331 12.63 -16.84 8.84
N TYR A 332 11.65 -15.98 8.62
CA TYR A 332 11.29 -14.91 9.55
C TYR A 332 9.91 -15.13 10.18
N LEU A 333 8.95 -15.61 9.39
CA LEU A 333 7.55 -15.62 9.79
C LEU A 333 6.98 -17.01 10.14
N LYS A 334 7.54 -18.08 9.58
CA LYS A 334 7.06 -19.46 9.76
C LYS A 334 7.99 -20.32 10.63
N VAL A 335 8.96 -19.72 11.31
CA VAL A 335 9.84 -20.43 12.26
C VAL A 335 9.03 -20.87 13.50
N GLU A 336 9.10 -22.17 13.81
CA GLU A 336 8.44 -22.82 14.95
C GLU A 336 8.92 -22.33 16.32
#